data_AF-A0A9Q4A4G9-F1
#
_entry.id   AF-A0A9Q4A4G9-F1
#
_cell.length_a   1.000
_cell.length_b   1.000
_cell.length_c   1.000
_cell.angle_alpha   90.00
_cell.angle_beta   90.00
_cell.angle_gamma   90.00
#
_symmetry.space_group_name_H-M   'P 1'
#
loop_
_entity.id
_entity.type
_entity.pdbx_description
1 polymer ?
#
loop_
_entity_poly.entity_id
_entity_poly.type
_entity_poly.pdbx_seq_one_letter_code
_entity_poly.pdbx_strand_id
1 'polypeptide(L)' 'MSEVNRSITLERGDKEFTFNLTPQVITKYFNATTQANKVAPAHNLLMCTVKDEDKAALKALLENPITTMTLA' A
#
# COMPACT_ATOMS: atom_id res chain seq x y z
N MET A 1 1.93 -7.28 23.68
CA MET A 1 1.45 -5.97 23.17
C MET A 1 0.67 -6.27 21.91
N SER A 2 -0.59 -5.85 21.82
CA SER A 2 -1.52 -6.29 20.78
C SER A 2 -0.97 -6.01 19.39
N GLU A 3 -0.64 -7.06 18.63
CA GLU A 3 -0.28 -6.96 17.23
C GLU A 3 -1.50 -6.49 16.43
N VAL A 4 -1.59 -5.18 16.22
CA VAL A 4 -2.63 -4.55 15.39
C VAL A 4 -2.26 -4.78 13.92
N ASN A 5 -2.25 -6.04 13.50
CA ASN A 5 -2.15 -6.40 12.10
C ASN A 5 -3.55 -6.25 11.50
N ARG A 6 -3.71 -5.29 10.57
CA ARG A 6 -4.98 -5.03 9.89
C ARG A 6 -4.88 -5.55 8.46
N SER A 7 -5.73 -6.51 8.15
CA SER A 7 -5.96 -6.95 6.77
C SER A 7 -7.05 -6.06 6.18
N ILE A 8 -6.77 -5.39 5.06
CA ILE A 8 -7.74 -4.59 4.31
C ILE A 8 -7.86 -5.22 2.93
N THR A 9 -9.07 -5.60 2.56
CA THR A 9 -9.41 -6.03 1.21
C THR A 9 -10.00 -4.85 0.46
N LEU A 10 -9.45 -4.56 -0.71
CA LEU A 10 -9.88 -3.45 -1.56
C LEU A 10 -10.24 -4.01 -2.93
N GLU A 11 -11.51 -3.91 -3.27
CA GLU A 11 -12.03 -4.28 -4.59
C GLU A 11 -11.98 -3.08 -5.52
N ARG A 12 -11.43 -3.28 -6.72
CA ARG A 12 -11.37 -2.26 -7.75
C ARG A 12 -11.69 -2.87 -9.11
N GLY A 13 -12.94 -2.68 -9.55
CA GLY A 13 -13.47 -3.35 -10.74
C GLY A 13 -13.54 -4.86 -10.49
N ASP A 14 -12.99 -5.66 -11.41
CA ASP A 14 -12.94 -7.13 -11.31
C ASP A 14 -11.74 -7.68 -10.51
N LYS A 15 -10.97 -6.83 -9.82
CA LYS A 15 -9.79 -7.26 -9.05
C LYS A 15 -9.93 -6.93 -7.58
N GLU A 16 -9.63 -7.91 -6.75
CA GLU A 16 -9.62 -7.79 -5.30
C GLU A 16 -8.17 -7.83 -4.81
N PHE A 17 -7.75 -6.80 -4.08
CA PHE A 17 -6.41 -6.71 -3.51
C PHE A 17 -6.49 -6.86 -2.00
N THR A 18 -5.79 -7.86 -1.45
CA THR A 18 -5.65 -8.00 0.00
C THR A 18 -4.34 -7.36 0.47
N PHE A 19 -4.44 -6.40 1.39
CA PHE A 19 -3.32 -5.72 2.02
C PHE A 19 -3.21 -6.10 3.49
N ASN A 20 -2.05 -6.55 3.92
CA ASN A 20 -1.74 -6.81 5.32
C ASN A 20 -0.87 -5.68 5.88
N LEU A 21 -1.50 -4.78 6.62
CA LEU A 21 -0.85 -3.66 7.28
C LEU A 21 -0.37 -4.09 8.66
N THR A 22 0.92 -3.96 8.90
CA THR A 22 1.52 -4.13 10.22
C THR A 22 1.92 -2.78 10.80
N PRO A 23 2.00 -2.63 12.14
CA PRO A 23 2.42 -1.38 12.77
C PRO A 23 3.80 -0.89 12.31
N GLN A 24 4.71 -1.82 12.02
CA GLN A 24 6.05 -1.52 11.53
C GLN A 24 6.02 -0.89 10.13
N VAL A 25 5.19 -1.42 9.24
CA VAL A 25 5.06 -0.93 7.86
C VAL A 25 4.40 0.45 7.84
N ILE A 26 3.38 0.67 8.68
CA ILE A 26 2.75 1.99 8.87
C ILE A 26 3.77 3.00 9.40
N THR A 27 4.52 2.64 10.45
CA THR A 27 5.56 3.52 11.02
C THR A 27 6.61 3.89 9.98
N LYS A 28 7.04 2.92 9.16
CA LYS A 28 7.99 3.16 8.05
C LYS A 28 7.40 4.12 7.01
N TYR A 29 6.13 3.96 6.64
CA TYR A 29 5.43 4.86 5.72
C TYR A 29 5.38 6.29 6.25
N PHE A 30 4.98 6.48 7.51
CA PHE A 30 4.94 7.82 8.12
C PHE A 30 6.31 8.48 8.16
N ASN A 31 7.36 7.74 8.55
CA ASN A 31 8.73 8.26 8.60
C ASN A 31 9.31 8.58 7.21
N ALA A 32 8.87 7.87 6.17
CA ALA A 32 9.31 8.08 4.80
C ALA A 32 8.48 9.16 4.07
N THR A 33 7.29 9.49 4.56
CA THR A 33 6.40 10.48 3.95
C THR A 33 6.90 11.89 4.24
N THR A 34 7.32 12.59 3.19
CA THR A 34 7.78 13.98 3.29
C THR A 34 6.88 14.90 2.46
N GLN A 35 6.98 16.21 2.68
CA GLN A 35 6.23 17.18 1.88
C GLN A 35 6.65 17.17 0.40
N ALA A 36 7.90 16.82 0.11
CA ALA A 36 8.44 16.74 -1.25
C ALA A 36 8.12 15.40 -1.94
N ASN A 37 7.91 14.31 -1.19
CA ASN A 37 7.66 12.99 -1.78
C ASN A 37 6.66 12.17 -0.95
N LYS A 38 5.43 12.08 -1.47
CA LYS A 38 4.33 11.27 -0.92
C LYS A 38 4.05 10.01 -1.76
N VAL A 39 4.38 10.04 -3.05
CA VAL A 39 4.09 8.95 -3.99
C VAL A 39 4.98 7.73 -3.72
N ALA A 40 6.29 7.92 -3.58
CA ALA A 40 7.22 6.81 -3.32
C ALA A 40 6.92 6.05 -2.00
N PRO A 41 6.67 6.73 -0.85
CA PRO A 41 6.32 6.02 0.37
C PRO A 41 4.97 5.31 0.26
N ALA A 42 3.96 5.90 -0.41
CA ALA A 42 2.66 5.27 -0.64
C ALA A 42 2.79 4.01 -1.52
N HIS A 43 3.56 4.10 -2.60
CA HIS A 43 3.88 2.97 -3.46
C HIS A 43 4.54 1.84 -2.66
N ASN A 44 5.55 2.17 -1.85
CA ASN A 44 6.25 1.19 -1.02
C ASN A 44 5.35 0.57 0.05
N LEU A 45 4.45 1.35 0.65
CA LEU A 45 3.47 0.84 1.61
C LEU A 45 2.61 -0.24 0.92
N LEU A 46 1.95 0.12 -0.17
CA LEU A 46 1.02 -0.76 -0.89
C LEU A 46 1.71 -2.00 -1.45
N MET A 47 2.91 -1.87 -2.02
CA MET A 47 3.73 -2.99 -2.51
C MET A 47 4.20 -3.94 -1.40
N CYS A 48 4.44 -3.41 -0.20
CA CYS A 48 4.93 -4.20 0.92
C CYS A 48 3.80 -4.92 1.68
N THR A 49 2.58 -4.41 1.59
CA THR A 49 1.41 -4.96 2.29
C THR A 49 0.57 -5.88 1.39
N VAL A 50 0.60 -5.71 0.07
CA VAL A 50 -0.18 -6.56 -0.85
C VAL A 50 0.37 -8.00 -0.92
N LYS A 51 -0.52 -8.97 -1.14
CA LYS A 51 -0.14 -10.35 -1.47
C LYS A 51 0.76 -10.42 -2.70
N ASP A 52 1.68 -11.36 -2.71
CA ASP A 52 2.69 -11.50 -3.76
C ASP A 52 2.07 -11.76 -5.14
N GLU A 53 0.98 -12.55 -5.17
CA GLU A 53 0.21 -12.87 -6.37
C GLU A 53 -0.39 -11.63 -7.05
N ASP A 54 -0.78 -10.64 -6.25
CA ASP A 54 -1.41 -9.41 -6.72
C ASP A 54 -0.40 -8.27 -6.98
N LYS A 55 0.88 -8.42 -6.58
CA LYS A 55 1.91 -7.39 -6.73
C LYS A 55 2.06 -6.92 -8.18
N ALA A 56 2.04 -7.84 -9.13
CA ALA A 56 2.21 -7.49 -10.54
C ALA A 56 1.04 -6.63 -11.06
N ALA A 57 -0.19 -6.99 -10.70
CA ALA A 57 -1.38 -6.24 -11.06
C ALA A 57 -1.43 -4.88 -10.35
N LEU A 58 -1.07 -4.84 -9.07
CA LEU A 58 -0.98 -3.62 -8.30
C LEU A 58 0.11 -2.69 -8.85
N LYS A 59 1.27 -3.22 -9.23
CA LYS A 59 2.39 -2.45 -9.80
C LYS A 59 1.94 -1.61 -11.00
N ALA A 60 1.21 -2.21 -11.93
CA ALA A 60 0.68 -1.52 -13.10
C ALA A 60 -0.29 -0.38 -12.74
N LEU A 61 -1.07 -0.55 -11.65
CA LEU A 61 -1.95 0.51 -11.14
C LEU A 61 -1.16 1.63 -10.46
N LEU A 62 -0.09 1.28 -9.76
CA LEU A 62 0.73 2.22 -8.99
C LEU A 62 1.70 3.05 -9.85
N GLU A 63 1.88 2.71 -11.13
CA GLU A 63 2.57 3.55 -12.11
C GLU A 63 1.93 4.94 -12.22
N ASN A 64 0.61 5.02 -11.98
CA ASN A 64 -0.08 6.29 -11.91
C ASN A 64 0.02 6.91 -10.49
N PRO A 65 0.70 8.05 -10.32
CA PRO A 65 0.91 8.67 -9.02
C PRO A 65 -0.40 9.08 -8.33
N ILE A 66 -1.45 9.45 -9.08
CA ILE A 66 -2.77 9.79 -8.53
C ILE A 66 -3.42 8.54 -7.94
N THR A 67 -3.38 7.43 -8.66
CA THR A 67 -3.90 6.15 -8.19
C THR A 67 -3.21 5.72 -6.90
N THR A 68 -1.87 5.78 -6.86
CA THR A 68 -1.08 5.42 -5.68
C THR A 68 -1.47 6.24 -4.45
N MET A 69 -1.68 7.55 -4.62
CA MET A 69 -2.10 8.41 -3.52
C MET A 69 -3.57 8.25 -3.12
N THR A 70 -4.42 7.75 -4.02
CA THR A 70 -5.84 7.48 -3.71
C THR A 70 -6.01 6.15 -2.97
N LEU A 71 -5.09 5.20 -3.19
CA LEU A 71 -5.12 3.88 -2.56
C LEU A 71 -4.44 3.82 -1.19
N ALA A 72 -3.45 4.70 -0.93
CA ALA A 72 -2.67 4.74 0.31
C ALA A 72 -3.28 5.68 1.36
#